data_AF-A0A3B8KRM4-F1
#
_entry.id   AF-A0A3B8KRM4-F1
#
_cell.length_a   1.000
_cell.length_b   1.000
_cell.length_c   1.000
_cell.angle_alpha   90.00
_cell.angle_beta   90.00
_cell.angle_gamma   90.00
#
_symmetry.space_group_name_H-M   'P 1'
#
loop_
_entity.id
_entity.type
_entity.pdbx_description
1 polymer ?
#
loop_
_entity_poly.entity_id
_entity_poly.type
_entity_poly.pdbx_seq_one_letter_code
_entity_poly.pdbx_strand_id
1 'polypeptide(L)'
;MKKASGIILAVLVSLLCMSGGALAQEKNVTFVDFSWNSVQMHNRIAGFVLEHGYGFKPEYLFAESVPGLTGLAKGDVDIAMEMWVDNVLEWYNEAVGRNKAVIDLGPTFPDSPQGW
;
A
#
# COMPACT_ATOMS: atom_id res chain seq x y z
N MET A 1 -23.78 -18.47 45.42
CA MET A 1 -24.02 -18.15 43.99
C MET A 1 -23.28 -16.90 43.51
N LYS A 2 -23.42 -15.74 44.17
CA LYS A 2 -22.77 -14.48 43.74
C LYS A 2 -21.21 -14.51 43.70
N LYS A 3 -20.57 -15.23 44.62
CA LYS A 3 -19.10 -15.38 44.66
C LYS A 3 -18.54 -16.25 43.51
N ALA A 4 -19.29 -17.25 43.07
CA ALA A 4 -18.89 -18.13 41.96
C ALA A 4 -19.00 -17.42 40.60
N SER A 5 -20.03 -16.58 40.40
CA SER A 5 -20.15 -15.71 39.22
C SER A 5 -19.00 -14.72 39.08
N GLY A 6 -18.52 -14.14 40.20
CA GLY A 6 -17.39 -13.20 40.16
C GLY A 6 -16.08 -13.86 39.76
N ILE A 7 -15.84 -15.10 40.18
CA ILE A 7 -14.63 -15.86 39.83
C ILE A 7 -14.68 -16.29 38.36
N ILE A 8 -15.84 -16.74 37.86
CA ILE A 8 -16.01 -17.12 36.46
C ILE A 8 -15.79 -15.93 35.53
N LEU A 9 -16.30 -14.75 35.89
CA LEU A 9 -16.11 -13.53 35.11
C LEU A 9 -14.64 -13.07 35.11
N ALA A 10 -13.94 -13.18 36.25
CA ALA A 10 -12.52 -12.84 36.33
C ALA A 10 -11.66 -13.77 35.46
N VAL A 11 -11.95 -15.08 35.47
CA VAL A 11 -11.23 -16.08 34.65
C VAL A 11 -11.45 -15.83 33.15
N LEU A 12 -12.69 -15.52 32.74
CA LEU A 12 -13.03 -15.15 31.36
C LEU A 12 -12.29 -13.89 30.87
N VAL A 13 -12.18 -12.86 31.72
CA VAL A 13 -11.45 -11.63 31.40
C VAL A 13 -9.95 -11.89 31.28
N SER A 14 -9.36 -12.72 32.16
CA SER A 14 -7.94 -13.07 32.05
C SER A 14 -7.60 -13.90 30.80
N LEU A 15 -8.53 -14.76 30.34
CA LEU A 15 -8.36 -15.53 29.09
C LEU A 15 -8.41 -14.63 27.84
N LEU A 16 -9.18 -13.54 27.87
CA LEU A 16 -9.24 -12.53 26.80
C LEU A 16 -7.96 -11.67 26.70
N CYS A 17 -7.17 -11.56 27.77
CA CYS A 17 -5.91 -10.81 27.76
C CYS A 17 -4.71 -11.62 27.24
N MET A 18 -4.82 -12.96 27.15
CA MET A 18 -3.71 -13.82 26.70
C MET A 18 -3.66 -14.06 25.18
N SER A 19 -4.59 -13.47 24.40
CA SER A 19 -4.58 -13.55 22.93
C SER A 19 -3.73 -12.46 22.25
N GLY A 20 -3.03 -11.63 23.03
CA GLY A 20 -2.17 -10.54 22.53
C GLY A 20 -0.83 -10.99 21.92
N GLY A 21 -0.69 -12.25 21.50
CA GLY A 21 0.38 -12.64 20.60
C GLY A 21 0.10 -11.98 19.26
N ALA A 22 0.65 -10.79 19.03
CA ALA A 22 0.68 -10.19 17.71
C ALA A 22 1.37 -11.18 16.79
N LEU A 23 0.58 -11.93 16.01
CA LEU A 23 1.08 -12.66 14.87
C LEU A 23 1.89 -11.62 14.08
N ALA A 24 3.17 -11.90 13.84
CA ALA A 24 4.00 -11.03 13.01
C ALA A 24 3.30 -10.93 11.65
N GLN A 25 2.51 -9.88 11.47
CA GLN A 25 1.82 -9.63 10.21
C GLN A 25 2.93 -9.38 9.19
N GLU A 26 3.00 -10.25 8.16
CA GLU A 26 3.89 -9.99 7.04
C GLU A 26 3.59 -8.58 6.51
N LYS A 27 4.62 -7.73 6.50
CA LYS A 27 4.51 -6.36 6.03
C LYS A 27 4.59 -6.35 4.51
N ASN A 28 3.59 -6.90 3.84
CA ASN A 28 3.54 -6.89 2.39
C ASN A 28 3.27 -5.47 1.89
N VAL A 29 3.86 -5.12 0.75
CA VAL A 29 3.62 -3.85 0.06
C VAL A 29 3.60 -4.11 -1.44
N THR A 30 2.51 -3.75 -2.09
CA THR A 30 2.28 -4.03 -3.51
C THR A 30 2.54 -2.79 -4.35
N PHE A 31 3.44 -2.92 -5.30
CA PHE A 31 3.68 -1.93 -6.35
C PHE A 31 2.87 -2.29 -7.60
N VAL A 32 2.28 -1.30 -8.27
CA VAL A 32 1.87 -1.50 -9.67
C VAL A 32 3.11 -1.49 -10.54
N ASP A 33 3.24 -2.50 -11.38
CA ASP A 33 4.39 -2.74 -12.22
C ASP A 33 4.02 -2.57 -13.69
N PHE A 34 3.99 -1.32 -14.16
CA PHE A 34 3.61 -1.03 -15.54
C PHE A 34 4.63 -1.59 -16.55
N SER A 35 4.24 -1.62 -17.82
CA SER A 35 5.01 -2.27 -18.89
C SER A 35 6.31 -1.56 -19.28
N TRP A 36 6.53 -0.31 -18.86
CA TRP A 36 7.72 0.46 -19.23
C TRP A 36 8.88 0.30 -18.23
N ASN A 37 10.10 0.26 -18.77
CA ASN A 37 11.28 -0.12 -17.99
C ASN A 37 11.63 0.86 -16.86
N SER A 38 11.34 2.17 -17.02
CA SER A 38 11.68 3.17 -15.99
C SER A 38 10.92 2.92 -14.70
N VAL A 39 9.61 2.65 -14.76
CA VAL A 39 8.84 2.34 -13.54
C VAL A 39 9.31 1.04 -12.90
N GLN A 40 9.64 0.02 -13.70
CA GLN A 40 10.14 -1.25 -13.17
C GLN A 40 11.45 -1.03 -12.41
N MET A 41 12.35 -0.19 -12.95
CA MET A 41 13.58 0.20 -12.27
C MET A 41 13.28 0.94 -10.95
N HIS A 42 12.41 1.96 -10.97
CA HIS A 42 12.02 2.71 -9.77
C HIS A 42 11.39 1.80 -8.70
N ASN A 43 10.51 0.90 -9.11
CA ASN A 43 9.89 -0.11 -8.26
C ASN A 43 10.93 -1.01 -7.59
N ARG A 44 11.94 -1.51 -8.32
CA ARG A 44 12.97 -2.40 -7.74
C ARG A 44 13.89 -1.65 -6.77
N ILE A 45 14.21 -0.38 -7.05
CA ILE A 45 15.01 0.45 -6.14
C ILE A 45 14.23 0.71 -4.85
N ALA A 46 12.97 1.14 -4.94
CA ALA A 46 12.12 1.39 -3.77
C ALA A 46 11.87 0.09 -2.98
N GLY A 47 11.57 -1.00 -3.68
CA GLY A 47 11.40 -2.33 -3.08
C GLY A 47 12.63 -2.78 -2.31
N PHE A 48 13.83 -2.64 -2.89
CA PHE A 48 15.09 -2.98 -2.20
C PHE A 48 15.26 -2.19 -0.88
N VAL A 49 14.95 -0.89 -0.88
CA VAL A 49 15.01 -0.06 0.33
C VAL A 49 13.97 -0.49 1.36
N LEU A 50 12.75 -0.79 0.94
CA LEU A 50 11.68 -1.25 1.83
C LEU A 50 11.99 -2.62 2.45
N GLU A 51 12.55 -3.53 1.66
CA GLU A 51 12.94 -4.87 2.11
C GLU A 51 14.07 -4.82 3.14
N HIS A 52 15.17 -4.15 2.80
CA HIS A 52 16.38 -4.19 3.62
C HIS A 52 16.45 -3.07 4.69
N GLY A 53 15.69 -1.98 4.52
CA GLY A 53 15.67 -0.84 5.45
C GLY A 53 14.49 -0.84 6.42
N TYR A 54 13.34 -1.39 6.02
CA TYR A 54 12.08 -1.25 6.76
C TYR A 54 11.39 -2.59 7.09
N GLY A 55 11.91 -3.71 6.56
CA GLY A 55 11.39 -5.05 6.80
C GLY A 55 10.03 -5.31 6.16
N PHE A 56 9.72 -4.61 5.07
CA PHE A 56 8.57 -4.92 4.21
C PHE A 56 8.93 -6.04 3.23
N LYS A 57 7.92 -6.67 2.64
CA LYS A 57 8.06 -7.63 1.55
C LYS A 57 7.42 -7.03 0.29
N PRO A 58 8.22 -6.50 -0.64
CA PRO A 58 7.71 -5.92 -1.88
C PRO A 58 7.12 -7.00 -2.79
N GLU A 59 5.92 -6.73 -3.31
CA GLU A 59 5.28 -7.50 -4.37
C GLU A 59 5.04 -6.60 -5.58
N TYR A 60 5.12 -7.15 -6.79
CA TYR A 60 5.02 -6.40 -8.03
C TYR A 60 3.85 -6.94 -8.85
N LEU A 61 2.78 -6.16 -8.97
CA LEU A 61 1.58 -6.53 -9.71
C LEU A 61 1.63 -5.90 -11.11
N PHE A 62 1.79 -6.74 -12.14
CA PHE A 62 1.72 -6.26 -13.51
C PHE A 62 0.31 -5.76 -13.86
N ALA A 63 0.23 -4.52 -14.35
CA ALA A 63 -0.99 -3.94 -14.90
C ALA A 63 -0.63 -2.79 -15.86
N GLU A 64 -1.53 -2.48 -16.79
CA GLU A 64 -1.47 -1.22 -17.56
C GLU A 64 -2.17 -0.08 -16.81
N SER A 65 -2.07 1.15 -17.33
CA SER A 65 -2.51 2.37 -16.62
C SER A 65 -3.91 2.28 -16.00
N VAL A 66 -4.96 2.01 -16.79
CA VAL A 66 -6.36 2.01 -16.28
C VAL A 66 -6.58 0.97 -15.17
N PRO A 67 -6.27 -0.34 -15.36
CA PRO A 67 -6.46 -1.32 -14.29
C PRO A 67 -5.55 -1.07 -13.08
N GLY A 68 -4.31 -0.64 -13.30
CA GLY A 68 -3.36 -0.33 -12.23
C GLY A 68 -3.82 0.83 -11.35
N LEU A 69 -4.25 1.92 -11.96
CA LEU A 69 -4.78 3.11 -11.26
C LEU A 69 -6.11 2.82 -10.56
N THR A 70 -6.93 1.94 -11.13
CA THR A 70 -8.15 1.46 -10.46
C THR A 70 -7.81 0.67 -9.20
N GLY A 71 -6.83 -0.23 -9.28
CA GLY A 71 -6.34 -0.98 -8.12
C GLY A 71 -5.76 -0.07 -7.03
N LEU A 72 -4.97 0.92 -7.43
CA LEU A 72 -4.41 1.92 -6.52
C LEU A 72 -5.51 2.71 -5.79
N ALA A 73 -6.52 3.22 -6.50
CA ALA A 73 -7.62 3.97 -5.89
C ALA A 73 -8.50 3.13 -4.95
N LYS A 74 -8.54 1.80 -5.13
CA LYS A 74 -9.28 0.86 -4.29
C LYS A 74 -8.47 0.32 -3.10
N GLY A 75 -7.15 0.51 -3.11
CA GLY A 75 -6.23 -0.09 -2.13
C GLY A 75 -5.85 -1.54 -2.43
N ASP A 76 -6.09 -2.03 -3.65
CA ASP A 76 -5.59 -3.34 -4.10
C ASP A 76 -4.08 -3.27 -4.43
N VAL A 77 -3.57 -2.06 -4.69
CA VAL A 77 -2.16 -1.72 -4.87
C VAL A 77 -1.82 -0.59 -3.91
N ASP A 78 -0.64 -0.63 -3.31
CA ASP A 78 -0.20 0.37 -2.33
C ASP A 78 0.58 1.52 -2.97
N ILE A 79 1.43 1.24 -3.96
CA ILE A 79 2.39 2.22 -4.51
C ILE A 79 2.39 2.21 -6.04
N ALA A 80 2.35 3.41 -6.62
CA ALA A 80 2.75 3.68 -8.01
C ALA A 80 3.94 4.66 -8.00
N MET A 81 5.13 4.20 -8.40
CA MET A 81 6.37 5.01 -8.35
C MET A 81 6.50 6.03 -9.50
N GLU A 82 5.74 5.82 -10.57
CA GLU A 82 5.79 6.67 -11.76
C GLU A 82 4.36 6.90 -12.28
N MET A 83 4.01 8.16 -12.49
CA MET A 83 2.70 8.54 -13.01
C MET A 83 2.83 9.72 -13.96
N TRP A 84 2.41 9.51 -15.20
CA TRP A 84 2.32 10.56 -16.22
C TRP A 84 0.95 11.24 -16.10
N VAL A 85 0.84 12.22 -15.19
CA VAL A 85 -0.43 12.84 -14.80
C VAL A 85 -1.19 13.43 -16.00
N ASP A 86 -0.48 13.97 -16.99
CA ASP A 86 -1.09 14.55 -18.20
C ASP A 86 -1.97 13.55 -18.98
N ASN A 87 -1.64 12.25 -18.91
CA ASN A 87 -2.41 11.20 -19.56
C ASN A 87 -3.66 10.78 -18.79
N VAL A 88 -3.76 11.13 -17.51
CA VAL A 88 -4.78 10.61 -16.57
C VAL A 88 -5.37 11.70 -15.67
N LEU A 89 -5.43 12.94 -16.17
CA LEU A 89 -5.77 14.13 -15.39
C LEU A 89 -7.14 14.03 -14.69
N GLU A 90 -8.14 13.45 -15.34
CA GLU A 90 -9.47 13.24 -14.73
C GLU A 90 -9.38 12.32 -13.52
N TRP A 91 -8.75 11.15 -13.69
CA TRP A 91 -8.51 10.20 -12.61
C TRP A 91 -7.69 10.83 -11.48
N TYR A 92 -6.65 11.58 -11.81
CA TYR A 92 -5.78 12.23 -10.82
C TYR A 92 -6.55 13.24 -9.96
N ASN A 93 -7.31 14.13 -10.61
CA ASN A 93 -8.13 15.12 -9.91
C ASN A 93 -9.18 14.48 -9.01
N GLU A 94 -9.74 13.35 -9.42
CA GLU A 94 -10.70 12.60 -8.62
C GLU A 94 -10.02 11.87 -7.46
N ALA A 95 -9.07 10.98 -7.74
CA ALA A 95 -8.45 10.09 -6.76
C ALA A 95 -7.56 10.83 -5.76
N VAL A 96 -6.75 11.80 -6.21
CA VAL A 96 -5.83 12.56 -5.36
C VAL A 96 -6.50 13.82 -4.81
N GLY A 97 -7.18 14.58 -5.66
CA GLY A 97 -7.74 15.88 -5.29
C GLY A 97 -9.03 15.80 -4.47
N ARG A 98 -10.07 15.22 -5.06
CA ARG A 98 -11.43 15.24 -4.47
C ARG A 98 -11.64 14.15 -3.43
N ASN A 99 -11.43 12.89 -3.83
CA ASN A 99 -11.73 11.73 -3.01
C ASN A 99 -10.61 11.42 -2.02
N LYS A 100 -9.38 11.90 -2.30
CA LYS A 100 -8.18 11.66 -1.49
C LYS A 100 -7.95 10.17 -1.19
N ALA A 101 -8.35 9.31 -2.14
CA ALA A 101 -8.12 7.88 -2.09
C ALA A 101 -6.64 7.56 -2.31
N VAL A 102 -5.90 8.44 -2.99
CA VAL A 102 -4.47 8.32 -3.27
C VAL A 102 -3.76 9.57 -2.75
N ILE A 103 -2.58 9.39 -2.17
CA ILE A 103 -1.72 10.48 -1.70
C ILE A 103 -0.58 10.64 -2.71
N ASP A 104 -0.44 11.85 -3.27
CA ASP A 104 0.74 12.23 -4.05
C ASP A 104 1.91 12.57 -3.12
N LEU A 105 3.02 11.85 -3.28
CA LEU A 105 4.25 12.03 -2.51
C LEU A 105 5.30 12.89 -3.23
N GLY A 106 4.97 13.38 -4.44
CA GLY A 106 5.81 14.23 -5.26
C GLY A 106 6.58 13.50 -6.36
N PRO A 107 7.29 14.26 -7.21
CA PRO A 107 7.97 13.70 -8.38
C PRO A 107 9.22 12.90 -7.98
N THR A 108 9.38 11.73 -8.61
CA THR A 108 10.60 10.91 -8.52
C THR A 108 11.68 11.36 -9.52
N PHE A 109 11.26 11.83 -10.70
CA PHE A 109 12.14 12.37 -11.75
C PHE A 109 11.43 13.52 -12.51
N PRO A 110 11.57 14.78 -12.06
CA PRO A 110 10.68 15.89 -12.45
C PRO A 110 10.87 16.39 -13.89
N ASP A 111 12.06 16.26 -14.47
CA ASP A 111 12.40 16.82 -15.79
C ASP A 111 12.31 15.76 -16.92
N SER A 112 11.36 14.83 -16.78
CA SER A 112 11.16 13.75 -17.76
C SER A 112 10.36 14.23 -18.96
N PRO A 113 10.90 14.23 -20.19
CA PRO A 113 10.12 14.56 -21.37
C PRO A 113 9.13 13.44 -21.69
N GLN A 114 7.92 13.81 -22.11
CA GLN A 114 6.91 12.88 -22.63
C GLN A 114 6.64 13.16 -24.11
N GLY A 115 6.71 12.12 -24.94
CA GLY A 115 6.55 12.24 -26.39
C GLY A 115 7.89 12.36 -27.13
N TRP A 116 7.84 12.83 -28.37
CA TRP A 116 8.98 13.05 -29.26
C TRP A 116 9.28 14.52 -29.48
#